data_AF-A0A1H1GPL9-F1
#
_entry.id   AF-A0A1H1GPL9-F1
#
_cell.length_a   1.000
_cell.length_b   1.000
_cell.length_c   1.000
_cell.angle_alpha   90.00
_cell.angle_beta   90.00
_cell.angle_gamma   90.00
#
_symmetry.space_group_name_H-M   'P 1'
#
loop_
_entity.id
_entity.type
_entity.pdbx_description
1 polymer ?
#
loop_
_entity_poly.entity_id
_entity_poly.type
_entity_poly.pdbx_seq_one_letter_code
_entity_poly.pdbx_strand_id
1 'polypeptide(L)'
;MRHVLGFLVGVVVTAVLLFGGGWAVQQATAHAAVPDAVEGARLWIALGAMAGVGLVFGVVAATRISPMAAFVPSMTLLSWTVVYALDMDRALSLIPDDPSMHELLRQAGEGQRVLLTTGVLAMLGVALFVPVLLPSRWVREEPDDDEEEDYDEDDYGAAGPRYG
;
A
#
# COMPACT_ATOMS: atom_id res chain seq x y z
N MET A 1 -7.13 -19.49 -3.24
CA MET A 1 -6.68 -18.47 -4.21
C MET A 1 -6.63 -17.05 -3.64
N ARG A 2 -7.50 -16.65 -2.70
CA ARG A 2 -7.50 -15.31 -2.05
C ARG A 2 -6.17 -14.85 -1.41
N HIS A 3 -5.32 -15.77 -0.96
CA HIS A 3 -3.99 -15.44 -0.39
C HIS A 3 -2.96 -15.05 -1.46
N VAL A 4 -2.96 -15.75 -2.60
CA VAL A 4 -2.05 -15.46 -3.73
C VAL A 4 -2.39 -14.11 -4.35
N LEU A 5 -3.68 -13.77 -4.43
CA LEU A 5 -4.14 -12.47 -4.91
C LEU A 5 -3.61 -11.33 -4.03
N GLY A 6 -3.74 -11.45 -2.70
CA GLY A 6 -3.23 -10.44 -1.77
C GLY A 6 -1.71 -10.26 -1.87
N PHE A 7 -0.96 -11.35 -2.04
CA PHE A 7 0.48 -11.29 -2.26
C PHE A 7 0.84 -10.59 -3.59
N LEU A 8 0.18 -10.95 -4.69
CA LEU A 8 0.43 -10.35 -6.00
C LEU A 8 0.12 -8.85 -5.98
N VAL A 9 -0.99 -8.44 -5.35
CA VAL A 9 -1.31 -7.03 -5.13
C VAL A 9 -0.19 -6.36 -4.33
N GLY A 10 0.28 -6.97 -3.24
CA GLY A 10 1.39 -6.44 -2.44
C GLY A 10 2.68 -6.24 -3.26
N VAL A 11 3.02 -7.17 -4.14
CA VAL A 11 4.17 -7.04 -5.06
C VAL A 11 3.98 -5.88 -6.03
N VAL A 12 2.80 -5.76 -6.64
CA VAL A 12 2.49 -4.66 -7.56
C VAL A 12 2.56 -3.32 -6.83
N VAL A 13 2.01 -3.22 -5.62
CA VAL A 13 2.07 -2.02 -4.79
C VAL A 13 3.51 -1.66 -4.46
N THR A 14 4.33 -2.65 -4.09
CA THR A 14 5.76 -2.44 -3.83
C THR A 14 6.46 -1.86 -5.07
N ALA A 15 6.20 -2.43 -6.25
CA ALA A 15 6.76 -1.93 -7.49
C ALA A 15 6.29 -0.51 -7.81
N VAL A 16 5.00 -0.19 -7.63
CA VAL A 16 4.46 1.16 -7.85
C VAL A 16 5.11 2.17 -6.90
N LEU A 17 5.25 1.85 -5.61
CA LEU A 17 5.86 2.73 -4.62
C LEU A 17 7.34 2.98 -4.91
N LEU A 18 8.10 1.92 -5.18
CA LEU A 18 9.55 2.03 -5.40
C LEU A 18 9.87 2.63 -6.77
N PHE A 19 9.33 2.05 -7.84
CA PHE A 19 9.64 2.48 -9.20
C PHE A 19 8.90 3.78 -9.55
N GLY A 20 7.57 3.82 -9.35
CA GLY A 20 6.77 5.00 -9.66
C GLY A 20 7.13 6.19 -8.76
N GLY A 21 7.26 5.95 -7.46
CA GLY A 21 7.68 6.97 -6.51
C GLY A 21 9.10 7.47 -6.76
N GLY A 22 10.06 6.54 -6.94
CA GLY A 22 11.45 6.89 -7.26
C GLY A 22 11.55 7.70 -8.56
N TRP A 23 10.93 7.23 -9.64
CA TRP A 23 10.97 7.92 -10.92
C TRP A 23 10.37 9.33 -10.84
N ALA A 24 9.20 9.49 -10.19
CA ALA A 24 8.55 10.78 -10.05
C ALA A 24 9.39 11.77 -9.22
N VAL A 25 10.01 11.32 -8.12
CA VAL A 25 10.93 12.15 -7.32
C VAL A 25 12.15 12.56 -8.13
N GLN A 26 12.72 11.65 -8.94
CA GLN A 26 13.88 11.97 -9.76
C GLN A 26 13.57 13.07 -10.77
N GLN A 27 12.41 13.03 -11.44
CA GLN A 27 12.03 14.09 -12.38
C GLN A 27 11.82 15.43 -11.67
N ALA A 28 11.16 15.42 -10.51
CA ALA A 28 10.88 16.63 -9.74
C ALA A 28 12.18 17.27 -9.21
N THR A 29 13.11 16.47 -8.70
CA THR A 29 14.40 16.94 -8.19
C THR A 29 15.33 17.40 -9.31
N ALA A 30 15.36 16.71 -10.45
CA ALA A 30 16.10 17.15 -11.63
C ALA A 30 15.59 18.50 -12.14
N HIS A 31 14.26 18.69 -12.21
CA HIS A 31 13.66 19.98 -12.57
C HIS A 31 13.96 21.07 -11.53
N ALA A 32 13.93 20.75 -10.24
CA ALA A 32 14.26 21.73 -9.19
C ALA A 32 15.74 22.16 -9.22
N ALA A 33 16.65 21.25 -9.56
CA ALA A 33 18.08 21.55 -9.66
C ALA A 33 18.40 22.40 -10.90
N VAL A 34 17.75 22.09 -12.03
CA VAL A 34 17.90 22.83 -13.29
C VAL A 34 16.52 22.91 -13.96
N PRO A 35 15.79 24.04 -13.82
CA PRO A 35 14.43 24.19 -14.33
C PRO A 35 14.29 23.90 -15.83
N ASP A 36 15.33 24.16 -16.60
CA ASP A 36 15.35 23.92 -18.06
C ASP A 36 15.82 22.49 -18.44
N ALA A 37 16.33 21.69 -17.50
CA ALA A 37 16.82 20.32 -17.79
C ALA A 37 15.70 19.30 -17.98
N VAL A 38 14.46 19.66 -17.60
CA VAL A 38 13.27 18.82 -17.73
C VAL A 38 12.20 19.63 -18.41
N GLU A 39 11.71 19.17 -19.57
CA GLU A 39 10.58 19.80 -20.27
C GLU A 39 9.41 19.98 -19.29
N GLY A 40 8.78 21.17 -19.26
CA GLY A 40 7.70 21.45 -18.30
C GLY A 40 6.55 20.44 -18.33
N ALA A 41 6.29 19.82 -19.48
CA ALA A 41 5.35 18.70 -19.61
C ALA A 41 5.73 17.49 -18.75
N ARG A 42 7.03 17.18 -18.63
CA ARG A 42 7.54 16.04 -17.87
C ARG A 42 7.42 16.25 -16.36
N LEU A 43 7.48 17.49 -15.87
CA LEU A 43 7.14 17.80 -14.47
C LEU A 43 5.67 17.47 -14.17
N TRP A 44 4.75 17.87 -15.04
CA TRP A 44 3.33 17.53 -14.88
C TRP A 44 3.09 16.03 -14.90
N ILE A 45 3.81 15.28 -15.75
CA ILE A 45 3.77 13.82 -15.76
C ILE A 45 4.30 13.25 -14.44
N ALA A 46 5.39 13.80 -13.90
CA ALA A 46 5.93 13.37 -12.61
C ALA A 46 4.95 13.61 -11.46
N LEU A 47 4.30 14.77 -11.43
CA LEU A 47 3.25 15.08 -10.45
C LEU A 47 2.05 14.14 -10.59
N GLY A 48 1.60 13.89 -11.82
CA GLY A 48 0.52 12.93 -12.10
C GLY A 48 0.88 11.50 -11.67
N ALA A 49 2.11 11.07 -11.94
CA ALA A 49 2.62 9.77 -11.50
C ALA A 49 2.67 9.68 -9.98
N MET A 50 3.17 10.71 -9.29
CA MET A 50 3.19 10.75 -7.82
C MET A 50 1.79 10.75 -7.22
N ALA A 51 0.84 11.45 -7.83
CA ALA A 51 -0.56 11.40 -7.42
C ALA A 51 -1.14 9.97 -7.57
N GLY A 52 -0.81 9.27 -8.66
CA GLY A 52 -1.16 7.86 -8.85
C GLY A 52 -0.54 6.95 -7.79
N VAL A 53 0.73 7.14 -7.44
CA VAL A 53 1.41 6.41 -6.36
C VAL A 53 0.70 6.64 -5.01
N GLY A 54 0.40 7.89 -4.69
CA GLY A 54 -0.33 8.27 -3.49
C GLY A 54 -1.74 7.68 -3.44
N LEU A 55 -2.43 7.59 -4.58
CA LEU A 55 -3.74 6.97 -4.68
C LEU A 55 -3.66 5.45 -4.40
N VAL A 56 -2.71 4.75 -5.03
CA VAL A 56 -2.48 3.32 -4.79
C VAL A 56 -2.16 3.05 -3.32
N PHE A 57 -1.25 3.86 -2.75
CA PHE A 57 -0.92 3.81 -1.33
C PHE A 57 -2.17 4.00 -0.45
N GLY A 58 -2.96 5.05 -0.71
CA GLY A 58 -4.15 5.39 0.07
C GLY A 58 -5.22 4.31 0.00
N VAL A 59 -5.47 3.75 -1.20
CA VAL A 59 -6.40 2.63 -1.38
C VAL A 59 -5.96 1.41 -0.58
N VAL A 60 -4.67 1.05 -0.63
CA VAL A 60 -4.15 -0.11 0.12
C VAL A 60 -4.22 0.13 1.63
N ALA A 61 -3.92 1.35 2.07
CA ALA A 61 -3.99 1.71 3.49
C ALA A 61 -5.43 1.73 4.03
N ALA A 62 -6.41 2.15 3.22
CA ALA A 62 -7.80 2.32 3.63
C ALA A 62 -8.67 1.06 3.46
N THR A 63 -8.32 0.16 2.53
CA THR A 63 -9.20 -0.97 2.16
C THR A 63 -8.88 -2.26 2.92
N ARG A 64 -9.90 -3.11 3.12
CA ARG A 64 -9.79 -4.43 3.79
C ARG A 64 -9.46 -5.58 2.80
N ILE A 65 -8.79 -5.31 1.68
CA ILE A 65 -8.67 -6.25 0.54
C ILE A 65 -7.90 -7.54 0.92
N SER A 66 -6.89 -7.43 1.78
CA SER A 66 -6.23 -8.55 2.47
C SER A 66 -5.07 -7.99 3.29
N PRO A 67 -4.82 -8.43 4.54
CA PRO A 67 -3.66 -7.98 5.32
C PRO A 67 -2.31 -8.17 4.59
N MET A 68 -2.20 -9.16 3.71
CA MET A 68 -0.99 -9.43 2.92
C MET A 68 -0.64 -8.32 1.93
N ALA A 69 -1.64 -7.63 1.37
CA ALA A 69 -1.42 -6.60 0.36
C ALA A 69 -0.69 -5.37 0.92
N ALA A 70 -0.89 -5.06 2.21
CA ALA A 70 -0.17 -3.99 2.91
C ALA A 70 1.11 -4.50 3.61
N PHE A 71 1.13 -5.77 4.03
CA PHE A 71 2.28 -6.38 4.71
C PHE A 71 3.51 -6.49 3.82
N VAL A 72 3.37 -6.99 2.58
CA VAL A 72 4.50 -7.14 1.64
C VAL A 72 5.21 -5.81 1.35
N PRO A 73 4.51 -4.73 0.93
CA PRO A 73 5.17 -3.46 0.69
C PRO A 73 5.73 -2.84 1.98
N SER A 74 5.01 -2.89 3.10
CA SER A 74 5.54 -2.35 4.37
C SER A 74 6.82 -3.04 4.81
N MET A 75 6.87 -4.38 4.80
CA MET A 75 8.07 -5.13 5.16
C MET A 75 9.23 -4.83 4.22
N THR A 76 8.97 -4.70 2.92
CA THR A 76 10.03 -4.39 1.94
C THR A 76 10.64 -3.01 2.22
N LEU A 77 9.79 -1.99 2.38
CA LEU A 77 10.21 -0.61 2.64
C LEU A 77 10.94 -0.47 3.99
N LEU A 78 10.40 -1.08 5.04
CA LEU A 78 10.99 -1.06 6.37
C LEU A 78 12.29 -1.84 6.42
N SER A 79 12.37 -3.01 5.78
CA SER A 79 13.61 -3.79 5.74
C SER A 79 14.73 -3.01 5.06
N TRP A 80 14.45 -2.35 3.94
CA TRP A 80 15.47 -1.52 3.27
C TRP A 80 15.89 -0.33 4.13
N THR A 81 14.93 0.32 4.80
CA THR A 81 15.21 1.40 5.76
C THR A 81 16.08 0.92 6.93
N VAL A 82 15.81 -0.27 7.47
CA VAL A 82 16.62 -0.85 8.57
C VAL A 82 18.03 -1.16 8.09
N VAL A 83 18.19 -1.74 6.89
CA VAL A 83 19.51 -1.95 6.31
C VAL A 83 20.24 -0.62 6.17
N TYR A 84 19.58 0.45 5.71
CA TYR A 84 20.18 1.79 5.64
C TYR A 84 20.60 2.35 6.99
N ALA A 85 19.80 2.14 8.04
CA ALA A 85 20.12 2.58 9.38
C ALA A 85 21.31 1.83 10.00
N LEU A 86 21.51 0.56 9.63
CA LEU A 86 22.60 -0.28 10.13
C LEU A 86 23.88 -0.13 9.31
N ASP A 87 23.75 -0.02 7.98
CA ASP A 87 24.84 0.04 7.02
C ASP A 87 24.39 0.84 5.78
N MET A 88 24.74 2.13 5.80
CA MET A 88 24.37 3.07 4.76
C MET A 88 24.96 2.67 3.40
N ASP A 89 26.23 2.27 3.36
CA ASP A 89 26.91 1.91 2.11
C ASP A 89 26.28 0.66 1.52
N ARG A 90 25.96 -0.33 2.36
CA ARG A 90 25.26 -1.53 1.91
C ARG A 90 23.90 -1.20 1.35
N ALA A 91 23.11 -0.36 2.01
CA ALA A 91 21.78 -0.01 1.54
C ALA A 91 21.79 0.77 0.23
N LEU A 92 22.76 1.69 0.06
CA LEU A 92 22.93 2.46 -1.17
C LEU A 92 23.45 1.59 -2.32
N SER A 93 24.26 0.57 -2.03
CA SER A 93 24.73 -0.39 -3.05
C SER A 93 23.63 -1.26 -3.68
N LEU A 94 22.43 -1.29 -3.07
CA LEU A 94 21.26 -1.98 -3.61
C LEU A 94 20.51 -1.14 -4.65
N ILE A 95 20.83 0.14 -4.78
CA ILE A 95 20.21 1.04 -5.74
C ILE A 95 20.73 0.68 -7.14
N PRO A 96 19.85 0.51 -8.16
CA PRO A 96 20.30 0.27 -9.52
C PRO A 96 21.02 1.50 -10.09
N ASP A 97 22.35 1.49 -10.09
CA ASP A 97 23.20 2.57 -10.62
C ASP A 97 24.07 2.15 -11.81
N ASP A 98 24.07 0.87 -12.17
CA ASP A 98 24.88 0.30 -13.25
C ASP A 98 24.52 0.94 -14.62
N PRO A 99 25.50 1.49 -15.35
CA PRO A 99 25.29 2.09 -16.68
C PRO A 99 24.72 1.13 -17.74
N SER A 100 24.84 -0.19 -17.52
CA SER A 100 24.26 -1.21 -18.40
C SER A 100 22.75 -1.40 -18.22
N MET A 101 22.18 -0.86 -17.14
CA MET A 101 20.74 -0.95 -16.84
C MET A 101 19.92 0.02 -17.70
N HIS A 102 18.63 -0.30 -17.86
CA HIS A 102 17.71 0.56 -18.58
C HIS A 102 17.56 1.92 -17.88
N GLU A 103 17.61 3.01 -18.64
CA GLU A 103 17.63 4.39 -18.13
C GLU A 103 16.48 4.72 -17.16
N LEU A 104 15.28 4.18 -17.40
CA LEU A 104 14.14 4.37 -16.50
C LEU A 104 14.38 3.76 -15.11
N LEU A 105 15.04 2.60 -15.06
CA LEU A 105 15.32 1.89 -13.82
C LEU A 105 16.38 2.63 -13.00
N ARG A 106 17.39 3.16 -13.69
CA ARG A 106 18.43 4.02 -13.10
C ARG A 106 17.84 5.32 -12.54
N GLN A 107 16.97 5.99 -13.30
CA GLN A 107 16.26 7.19 -12.83
C GLN A 107 15.40 6.89 -11.60
N ALA A 108 14.68 5.76 -11.59
CA ALA A 108 13.93 5.36 -10.42
C ALA A 108 14.83 5.09 -9.21
N GLY A 109 16.00 4.49 -9.42
CA GLY A 109 17.01 4.26 -8.39
C GLY A 109 17.52 5.55 -7.74
N GLU A 110 17.84 6.58 -8.52
CA GLU A 110 18.26 7.88 -8.00
C GLU A 110 17.18 8.53 -7.12
N GLY A 111 15.91 8.46 -7.53
CA GLY A 111 14.82 8.96 -6.68
C GLY A 111 14.57 8.09 -5.45
N GLN A 112 14.80 6.77 -5.51
CA GLN A 112 14.77 5.90 -4.34
C GLN A 112 15.84 6.30 -3.32
N ARG A 113 17.03 6.71 -3.79
CA ARG A 113 18.08 7.28 -2.92
C ARG A 113 17.54 8.47 -2.13
N VAL A 114 16.85 9.39 -2.82
CA VAL A 114 16.25 10.57 -2.17
C VAL A 114 15.18 10.14 -1.16
N LEU A 115 14.28 9.24 -1.53
CA LEU A 115 13.20 8.76 -0.65
C LEU A 115 13.72 8.00 0.59
N LEU A 116 14.81 7.25 0.44
CA LEU A 116 15.44 6.50 1.52
C LEU A 116 16.17 7.44 2.47
N THR A 117 17.00 8.34 1.95
CA THR A 117 17.82 9.27 2.75
C THR A 117 16.98 10.33 3.47
N THR A 118 15.84 10.72 2.91
CA THR A 118 14.87 11.63 3.56
C THR A 118 13.93 10.94 4.55
N GLY A 119 13.97 9.60 4.65
CA GLY A 119 13.10 8.83 5.55
C GLY A 119 11.66 8.65 5.07
N VAL A 120 11.33 9.06 3.84
CA VAL A 120 9.98 8.89 3.27
C VAL A 120 9.63 7.41 3.12
N LEU A 121 10.58 6.55 2.73
CA LEU A 121 10.32 5.09 2.69
C LEU A 121 10.00 4.51 4.07
N ALA A 122 10.66 5.02 5.12
CA ALA A 122 10.37 4.65 6.50
C ALA A 122 8.94 5.04 6.87
N MET A 123 8.56 6.29 6.58
CA MET A 123 7.23 6.84 6.87
C MET A 123 6.14 6.03 6.15
N LEU A 124 6.30 5.76 4.84
CA LEU A 124 5.36 4.97 4.05
C LEU A 124 5.29 3.51 4.55
N GLY A 125 6.44 2.93 4.88
CA GLY A 125 6.54 1.58 5.43
C GLY A 125 5.76 1.43 6.75
N VAL A 126 5.96 2.37 7.68
CA VAL A 126 5.21 2.39 8.95
C VAL A 126 3.73 2.61 8.69
N ALA A 127 3.35 3.57 7.85
CA ALA A 127 1.96 3.88 7.55
C ALA A 127 1.21 2.69 6.90
N LEU A 128 1.88 1.89 6.07
CA LEU A 128 1.31 0.63 5.54
C LEU A 128 1.34 -0.52 6.55
N PHE A 129 2.18 -0.45 7.58
CA PHE A 129 2.21 -1.44 8.65
C PHE A 129 1.13 -1.21 9.71
N VAL A 130 0.74 0.05 9.96
CA VAL A 130 -0.34 0.41 10.90
C VAL A 130 -1.61 -0.40 10.66
N PRO A 131 -2.17 -0.47 9.43
CA PRO A 131 -3.33 -1.31 9.18
C PRO A 131 -3.01 -2.69 9.71
N VAL A 132 -1.92 -3.38 9.31
CA VAL A 132 -1.53 -4.76 9.70
C VAL A 132 -1.67 -5.11 11.20
N LEU A 133 -1.59 -4.15 12.11
CA LEU A 133 -1.76 -4.37 13.55
C LEU A 133 -3.21 -4.30 14.05
N LEU A 134 -4.12 -3.60 13.35
CA LEU A 134 -5.50 -3.39 13.80
C LEU A 134 -6.31 -4.69 13.76
N PRO A 135 -6.84 -5.19 14.91
CA PRO A 135 -7.63 -6.44 14.98
C PRO A 135 -9.02 -6.35 14.33
N SER A 136 -9.62 -5.16 14.28
CA SER A 136 -11.01 -4.92 13.83
C SER A 136 -11.29 -5.20 12.35
N ARG A 137 -10.28 -5.62 11.58
CA ARG A 137 -10.40 -6.10 10.19
C ARG A 137 -10.16 -7.60 10.01
N TRP A 138 -9.81 -8.30 11.08
CA TRP A 138 -9.75 -9.76 11.12
C TRP A 138 -11.11 -10.34 11.50
N VAL A 139 -11.84 -9.63 12.37
CA VAL A 139 -13.23 -9.91 12.67
C VAL A 139 -14.04 -9.38 11.49
N ARG A 140 -14.56 -10.30 10.67
CA ARG A 140 -15.77 -10.00 9.92
C ARG A 140 -16.83 -9.79 11.00
N GLU A 141 -17.41 -8.60 11.09
CA GLU A 141 -18.82 -8.57 11.46
C GLU A 141 -19.47 -9.48 10.43
N GLU A 142 -19.81 -10.71 10.82
CA GLU A 142 -20.91 -11.38 10.17
C GLU A 142 -22.06 -10.36 10.27
N PRO A 143 -22.71 -10.00 9.14
CA PRO A 143 -24.01 -9.39 9.31
C PRO A 143 -24.80 -10.40 10.13
N ASP A 144 -25.27 -9.99 11.31
CA ASP A 144 -26.36 -10.69 11.99
C ASP A 144 -27.54 -10.68 10.99
N ASP A 145 -27.57 -11.65 10.07
CA ASP A 145 -28.72 -12.01 9.23
C ASP A 145 -29.71 -12.82 10.10
N ASP A 146 -29.94 -12.38 11.35
CA ASP A 146 -30.77 -13.05 12.35
C ASP A 146 -31.90 -12.11 12.83
N GLU A 147 -32.48 -11.25 11.98
CA GLU A 147 -33.73 -10.54 12.29
C GLU A 147 -34.67 -10.41 11.09
N GLU A 148 -34.80 -11.44 10.24
CA GLU A 148 -36.01 -11.62 9.42
C GLU A 148 -36.48 -13.08 9.52
N GLU A 149 -37.78 -13.27 9.81
CA GLU A 149 -38.57 -14.52 9.85
C GLU A 149 -38.76 -15.23 11.21
N ASP A 150 -39.72 -14.75 12.03
CA ASP A 150 -40.82 -15.59 12.51
C ASP A 150 -42.02 -14.74 12.98
N TYR A 151 -42.65 -14.06 12.03
CA TYR A 151 -44.03 -13.59 12.16
C TYR A 151 -44.80 -14.15 10.97
N ASP A 152 -45.08 -15.45 11.00
CA ASP A 152 -46.25 -15.96 10.31
C ASP A 152 -47.18 -16.66 11.31
N GLU A 153 -48.41 -16.19 11.20
CA GLU A 153 -49.62 -16.51 11.94
C GLU A 153 -50.02 -17.99 11.73
N ASP A 154 -50.94 -18.44 12.59
CA ASP A 154 -51.80 -19.63 12.43
C ASP A 154 -51.20 -21.00 12.86
N ASP A 155 -51.69 -21.61 13.95
CA ASP A 155 -53.01 -22.28 13.91
C ASP A 155 -53.26 -23.32 15.04
N TYR A 156 -54.49 -23.29 15.56
CA TYR A 156 -55.26 -24.26 16.39
C TYR A 156 -54.62 -25.17 17.46
N GLY A 157 -54.93 -24.84 18.73
CA GLY A 157 -55.95 -25.54 19.52
C GLY A 157 -55.64 -26.94 20.12
N ALA A 158 -55.56 -27.03 21.45
CA ALA A 158 -56.31 -27.98 22.29
C ALA A 158 -55.80 -28.05 23.74
N ALA A 159 -56.52 -27.45 24.69
CA ALA A 159 -56.81 -28.03 26.01
C ALA A 159 -57.87 -27.21 26.74
N GLY A 160 -59.00 -27.86 27.02
CA GLY A 160 -60.24 -27.27 27.53
C GLY A 160 -60.29 -26.96 29.04
N PRO A 161 -61.50 -26.90 29.65
CA PRO A 161 -61.89 -25.88 30.63
C PRO A 161 -61.88 -26.30 32.12
N ARG A 162 -62.08 -25.27 32.99
CA ARG A 162 -62.50 -25.26 34.42
C ARG A 162 -61.36 -25.51 35.43
N TYR A 163 -61.25 -24.92 36.62
CA TYR A 163 -62.19 -24.35 37.61
C TYR A 163 -61.48 -23.27 38.46
N GLY A 164 -62.25 -22.39 39.11
CA GLY A 164 -61.83 -21.50 40.20
C GLY A 164 -62.81 -20.38 40.45
#